data_AF-A0A7S2DWN7-F1
#
_entry.id   AF-A0A7S2DWN7-F1
#
_cell.length_a   1.000
_cell.length_b   1.000
_cell.length_c   1.000
_cell.angle_alpha   90.00
_cell.angle_beta   90.00
_cell.angle_gamma   90.00
#
_symmetry.space_group_name_H-M   'P 1'
#
loop_
_entity.id
_entity.type
_entity.pdbx_description
1 polymer ?
#
loop_
_entity_poly.entity_id
_entity_poly.type
_entity_poly.pdbx_seq_one_letter_code
_entity_poly.pdbx_strand_id
1 'polypeptide(L)'
;TYERYDGVIHLVTAADGAEEYYRFGLVEDDAGGQVYRRETPAEAIEQDRSLQQAWEGHKHHVIVTNCHARGFEGKLEDATEAVLAIARLAHPSEARRAKEIREKRKTATM
;
A
#
# COMPACT_ATOMS: atom_id res chain seq x y z
N THR A 1 18.18 10.92 -7.11
CA THR A 1 17.75 9.65 -7.76
C THR A 1 16.31 9.25 -7.41
N TYR A 2 15.75 9.69 -6.29
CA TYR A 2 14.39 9.33 -5.84
C TYR A 2 13.27 10.26 -6.36
N GLU A 3 13.59 11.37 -7.02
CA GLU A 3 12.65 12.46 -7.33
C GLU A 3 11.64 12.18 -8.45
N ARG A 4 11.67 10.98 -9.06
CA ARG A 4 10.73 10.63 -10.13
C ARG A 4 9.32 10.34 -9.63
N TYR A 5 9.18 9.97 -8.36
CA TYR A 5 7.90 9.68 -7.74
C TYR A 5 7.61 10.73 -6.67
N ASP A 6 6.34 11.08 -6.52
CA ASP A 6 5.91 11.93 -5.40
C ASP A 6 5.89 11.16 -4.08
N GLY A 7 5.80 9.82 -4.13
CA GLY A 7 5.65 8.94 -2.98
C GLY A 7 5.89 7.49 -3.30
N VAL A 8 6.27 6.72 -2.27
CA VAL A 8 6.38 5.26 -2.32
C VAL A 8 5.59 4.71 -1.15
N ILE A 9 4.56 3.90 -1.43
CA ILE A 9 3.79 3.20 -0.42
C ILE A 9 4.19 1.74 -0.45
N HIS A 10 4.86 1.28 0.59
CA HIS A 10 5.32 -0.09 0.72
C HIS A 10 4.32 -0.88 1.57
N LEU A 11 3.62 -1.82 0.96
CA LEU A 11 2.76 -2.76 1.70
C LEU A 11 3.61 -3.97 2.08
N VAL A 12 3.84 -4.14 3.39
CA VAL A 12 4.67 -5.24 3.90
C VAL A 12 4.07 -6.60 3.50
N THR A 13 4.92 -7.53 3.05
CA THR A 13 4.51 -8.91 2.71
C THR A 13 3.65 -9.55 3.80
N ALA A 14 2.65 -10.36 3.44
CA ALA A 14 1.84 -11.07 4.44
C ALA A 14 2.69 -12.00 5.32
N ALA A 15 3.82 -12.48 4.83
CA ALA A 15 4.76 -13.27 5.63
C ALA A 15 5.25 -12.54 6.90
N ASP A 16 5.30 -11.20 6.91
CA ASP A 16 5.68 -10.41 8.09
C ASP A 16 4.44 -9.89 8.82
N GLY A 17 4.05 -10.55 9.91
CA GLY A 17 2.94 -10.12 10.77
C GLY A 17 1.54 -10.58 10.35
N ALA A 18 1.41 -11.37 9.28
CA ALA A 18 0.15 -12.00 8.85
C ALA A 18 0.39 -13.37 8.16
N GLU A 19 1.36 -14.15 8.68
CA GLU A 19 1.90 -15.36 8.03
C GLU A 19 0.82 -16.40 7.71
N GLU A 20 -0.26 -16.47 8.49
CA GLU A 20 -1.41 -17.35 8.26
C GLU A 20 -2.12 -17.12 6.90
N TYR A 21 -1.95 -15.92 6.31
CA TYR A 21 -2.46 -15.58 4.99
C TYR A 21 -1.39 -15.72 3.88
N TYR A 22 -0.14 -16.03 4.23
CA TYR A 22 0.94 -16.23 3.28
C TYR A 22 0.94 -17.68 2.77
N ARG A 23 0.96 -17.85 1.46
CA ARG A 23 0.92 -19.16 0.78
C ARG A 23 2.15 -19.32 -0.10
N PHE A 24 2.87 -20.43 0.05
CA PHE A 24 4.07 -20.76 -0.74
C PHE A 24 4.06 -22.24 -1.18
N GLY A 25 4.88 -22.61 -2.16
CA GLY A 25 4.87 -23.91 -2.81
C GLY A 25 3.80 -24.03 -3.90
N LEU A 26 3.32 -25.24 -4.15
CA LEU A 26 2.20 -25.49 -5.06
C LEU A 26 0.88 -25.24 -4.31
N VAL A 27 0.16 -24.18 -4.68
CA VAL A 27 -1.03 -23.70 -3.97
C VAL A 27 -2.15 -23.40 -4.95
N GLU A 28 -3.38 -23.40 -4.46
CA GLU A 28 -4.54 -22.89 -5.20
C GLU A 28 -4.70 -21.39 -4.93
N ASP A 29 -4.86 -20.60 -5.99
CA ASP A 29 -5.16 -19.18 -5.89
C ASP A 29 -6.67 -18.91 -5.73
N ASP A 30 -7.04 -17.64 -5.56
CA ASP A 30 -8.44 -17.25 -5.33
C ASP A 30 -9.35 -17.47 -6.55
N ALA A 31 -8.77 -17.76 -7.73
CA ALA A 31 -9.49 -18.12 -8.95
C ALA A 31 -9.62 -19.64 -9.13
N GLY A 32 -9.13 -20.45 -8.18
CA GLY A 32 -9.14 -21.91 -8.24
C GLY A 32 -8.03 -22.50 -9.12
N GLY A 33 -7.05 -21.70 -9.53
CA GLY A 33 -5.93 -22.14 -10.35
C GLY A 33 -4.77 -22.66 -9.50
N GLN A 34 -4.12 -23.74 -9.93
CA GLN A 34 -2.86 -24.18 -9.34
C GLN A 34 -1.71 -23.26 -9.76
N VAL A 35 -1.03 -22.67 -8.78
CA VAL A 35 0.10 -21.77 -8.99
C VAL A 35 1.26 -22.18 -8.09
N TYR A 36 2.49 -21.97 -8.57
CA TYR A 36 3.69 -22.18 -7.77
C TYR A 36 4.23 -20.83 -7.27
N ARG A 37 4.34 -20.68 -5.96
CA ARG A 37 4.93 -19.52 -5.28
C ARG A 37 6.24 -19.95 -4.64
N ARG A 38 7.37 -19.37 -5.08
CA ARG A 38 8.69 -19.92 -4.80
C ARG A 38 9.18 -19.60 -3.39
N GLU A 39 9.01 -18.35 -2.97
CA GLU A 39 9.62 -17.82 -1.76
C GLU A 39 8.96 -18.42 -0.51
N THR A 40 9.78 -18.96 0.39
CA THR A 40 9.35 -19.28 1.76
C THR A 40 9.00 -18.00 2.52
N PRO A 41 8.26 -18.08 3.65
CA PRO A 41 7.98 -16.90 4.46
C PRO A 41 9.24 -16.10 4.84
N ALA A 42 10.31 -16.78 5.22
CA ALA A 42 11.58 -16.14 5.58
C ALA A 42 12.24 -15.41 4.39
N GLU A 43 12.30 -16.06 3.22
CA GLU A 43 12.85 -15.44 2.01
C GLU A 43 12.00 -14.24 1.56
N ALA A 44 10.68 -14.34 1.68
CA ALA A 44 9.76 -13.25 1.36
C ALA A 44 9.98 -12.04 2.28
N ILE A 45 10.20 -12.25 3.58
CA ILE A 45 10.51 -11.18 4.54
C ILE A 45 11.85 -10.53 4.21
N GLU A 46 12.88 -11.32 3.90
CA GLU A 46 14.21 -10.80 3.54
C GLU A 46 14.17 -9.96 2.25
N GLN A 47 13.45 -10.45 1.24
CA GLN A 47 13.25 -9.73 -0.01
C GLN A 47 12.44 -8.44 0.21
N ASP A 48 11.39 -8.48 1.03
CA ASP A 48 10.58 -7.32 1.36
C ASP A 48 11.41 -6.23 2.04
N ARG A 49 12.24 -6.60 3.03
CA ARG A 49 13.16 -5.68 3.71
C ARG A 49 14.22 -5.08 2.77
N SER A 50 14.74 -5.87 1.84
CA SER A 50 15.68 -5.39 0.82
C SER A 50 15.02 -4.33 -0.08
N LEU A 51 13.76 -4.53 -0.44
CA LEU A 51 12.99 -3.56 -1.22
C LEU A 51 12.72 -2.28 -0.41
N GLN A 52 12.39 -2.39 0.88
CA GLN A 52 12.23 -1.22 1.77
C GLN A 52 13.53 -0.39 1.82
N GLN A 53 14.68 -1.04 1.99
CA GLN A 53 15.99 -0.37 2.03
C GLN A 53 16.31 0.36 0.72
N ALA A 54 15.96 -0.21 -0.43
CA ALA A 54 16.17 0.44 -1.72
C ALA A 54 15.48 1.80 -1.84
N TRP A 55 14.38 2.00 -1.10
CA TRP A 55 13.57 3.23 -1.08
C TRP A 55 13.73 4.09 0.18
N GLU A 56 14.58 3.69 1.14
CA GLU A 56 14.77 4.39 2.42
C GLU A 56 15.12 5.88 2.27
N GLY A 57 15.82 6.24 1.18
CA GLY A 57 16.17 7.64 0.87
C GLY A 57 15.03 8.50 0.31
N HIS A 58 13.85 7.96 0.04
CA HIS A 58 12.73 8.72 -0.52
C HIS A 58 11.96 9.47 0.59
N LYS A 59 11.86 10.81 0.48
CA LYS A 59 11.23 11.69 1.48
C LYS A 59 9.79 11.32 1.89
N HIS A 60 9.07 10.66 0.99
CA HIS A 60 7.69 10.21 1.17
C HIS A 60 7.59 8.69 0.98
N HIS A 61 8.47 7.94 1.64
CA HIS A 61 8.38 6.49 1.75
C HIS A 61 7.56 6.13 2.98
N VAL A 62 6.42 5.45 2.78
CA VAL A 62 5.51 5.04 3.86
C VAL A 62 5.41 3.53 3.86
N ILE A 63 5.75 2.92 4.99
CA ILE A 63 5.66 1.47 5.20
C ILE A 63 4.35 1.16 5.92
N VAL A 64 3.50 0.34 5.30
CA VAL A 64 2.22 -0.11 5.86
C VAL A 64 2.35 -1.58 6.27
N THR A 65 2.34 -1.82 7.57
CA THR A 65 2.53 -3.14 8.17
C THR A 65 1.31 -4.06 8.00
N ASN A 66 1.32 -5.25 8.62
CA ASN A 66 0.11 -6.07 8.76
C ASN A 66 -0.52 -5.99 10.16
N CYS A 67 0.06 -5.22 11.09
CA CYS A 67 -0.38 -5.16 12.48
C CYS A 67 -1.53 -4.16 12.68
N HIS A 68 -2.70 -4.45 12.09
CA HIS A 68 -3.89 -3.59 12.19
C HIS A 68 -5.01 -4.28 12.96
N ALA A 69 -5.66 -3.55 13.87
CA ALA A 69 -6.83 -4.04 14.61
C ALA A 69 -8.02 -4.41 13.70
N ARG A 70 -8.07 -3.83 12.49
CA ARG A 70 -9.09 -4.10 11.45
C ARG A 70 -8.60 -5.07 10.36
N GLY A 71 -7.50 -5.78 10.60
CA GLY A 71 -6.91 -6.69 9.62
C GLY A 71 -6.58 -6.01 8.29
N PHE A 72 -6.87 -6.68 7.18
CA PHE A 72 -6.54 -6.19 5.84
C PHE A 72 -7.25 -4.87 5.47
N GLU A 73 -8.48 -4.65 5.94
CA GLU A 73 -9.18 -3.38 5.69
C GLU A 73 -8.43 -2.19 6.30
N GLY A 74 -7.93 -2.34 7.53
CA GLY A 74 -7.09 -1.33 8.17
C GLY A 74 -5.83 -1.01 7.39
N LYS A 75 -5.20 -2.04 6.81
CA LYS A 75 -4.04 -1.88 5.93
C LYS A 75 -4.37 -1.06 4.68
N LEU A 76 -5.53 -1.30 4.07
CA LEU A 76 -5.99 -0.56 2.89
C LEU A 76 -6.31 0.91 3.23
N GLU A 77 -6.90 1.17 4.39
CA GLU A 77 -7.19 2.54 4.83
C GLU A 77 -5.90 3.33 5.08
N ASP A 78 -4.91 2.75 5.74
CA ASP A 78 -3.63 3.41 6.01
C ASP A 78 -2.86 3.68 4.70
N ALA A 79 -2.86 2.72 3.76
CA ALA A 79 -2.30 2.91 2.44
C ALA A 79 -3.01 4.04 1.68
N THR A 80 -4.35 4.07 1.74
CA THR A 80 -5.16 5.09 1.07
C THR A 80 -4.89 6.47 1.64
N GLU A 81 -4.85 6.61 2.96
CA GLU A 81 -4.58 7.90 3.60
C GLU A 81 -3.15 8.37 3.28
N ALA A 82 -2.18 7.46 3.24
CA ALA A 82 -0.81 7.80 2.85
C ALA A 82 -0.74 8.34 1.41
N VAL A 83 -1.40 7.69 0.44
CA VAL A 83 -1.50 8.19 -0.93
C VAL A 83 -2.14 9.57 -0.97
N LEU A 84 -3.28 9.75 -0.29
CA LEU A 84 -4.01 11.01 -0.28
C LEU A 84 -3.20 12.14 0.37
N ALA A 85 -2.48 11.85 1.46
CA ALA A 85 -1.61 12.81 2.14
C ALA A 85 -0.50 13.29 1.21
N ILE A 86 0.18 12.37 0.53
CA ILE A 86 1.24 12.69 -0.43
C ILE A 86 0.67 13.48 -1.61
N ALA A 87 -0.46 13.05 -2.18
CA ALA A 87 -1.10 13.74 -3.29
C ALA A 87 -1.52 15.17 -2.93
N ARG A 88 -2.05 15.39 -1.72
CA ARG A 88 -2.42 16.74 -1.25
C ARG A 88 -1.20 17.64 -1.09
N LEU A 89 -0.07 17.08 -0.67
CA LEU A 89 1.19 17.82 -0.49
C LEU A 89 1.87 18.14 -1.82
N ALA A 90 1.99 17.15 -2.71
CA ALA A 90 2.66 17.29 -4.00
C ALA A 90 1.82 18.05 -5.03
N HIS A 91 0.49 17.88 -5.00
CA HIS A 91 -0.44 18.42 -6.00
C HIS A 91 -1.56 19.27 -5.34
N PRO A 92 -1.23 20.41 -4.72
CA PRO A 92 -2.19 21.23 -3.98
C PRO A 92 -3.31 21.83 -4.85
N SER A 93 -3.06 22.03 -6.15
CA SER A 93 -4.08 22.48 -7.12
C SER A 93 -5.16 21.42 -7.33
N GLU A 94 -4.78 20.15 -7.51
CA GLU A 94 -5.71 19.04 -7.67
C GLU A 94 -6.51 18.81 -6.38
N ALA A 95 -5.86 18.93 -5.22
CA ALA A 95 -6.55 18.86 -3.93
C ALA A 95 -7.62 19.96 -3.77
N ARG A 96 -7.35 21.18 -4.25
CA ARG A 96 -8.33 22.28 -4.25
C ARG A 96 -9.49 21.98 -5.20
N ARG A 97 -9.20 21.55 -6.42
CA ARG A 97 -10.20 21.16 -7.42
C ARG A 97 -11.14 20.07 -6.91
N ALA A 98 -10.60 19.07 -6.21
CA ALA A 98 -11.40 17.99 -5.62
C ALA A 98 -12.40 18.51 -4.56
N LYS A 99 -12.00 19.50 -3.75
CA LYS A 99 -12.88 20.16 -2.76
C LYS A 99 -14.03 20.90 -3.44
N GLU A 100 -13.73 21.69 -4.47
CA GLU A 100 -14.73 22.46 -5.23
C GLU A 100 -15.78 21.53 -5.89
N ILE A 101 -15.34 20.40 -6.47
CA ILE A 101 -16.25 19.40 -7.06
C ILE A 101 -17.18 18.82 -5.99
N ARG A 102 -16.63 18.49 -4.80
CA ARG A 102 -17.41 17.96 -3.68
C ARG A 102 -18.46 18.95 -3.19
N GLU A 103 -18.11 20.24 -3.09
CA GLU A 103 -19.04 21.30 -2.68
C GLU A 103 -20.17 21.48 -3.69
N LYS A 104 -19.85 21.56 -4.99
CA LYS A 104 -20.85 21.64 -6.07
C LYS A 104 -21.85 20.48 -6.04
N ARG A 105 -21.38 19.26 -5.79
CA ARG A 105 -22.25 18.07 -5.68
C ARG A 105 -23.19 18.13 -4.49
N LYS A 106 -22.73 18.63 -3.33
CA LYS A 106 -23.58 18.81 -2.15
C LYS A 106 -24.71 19.80 -2.42
N THR A 107 -24.40 20.95 -3.03
CA THR A 107 -25.40 21.97 -3.36
C THR A 107 -26.42 21.49 -4.40
N ALA A 108 -26.03 20.62 -5.33
CA ALA A 108 -26.94 20.08 -6.36
C ALA A 108 -27.87 18.96 -5.87
N THR A 109 -27.66 18.42 -4.66
CA THR A 109 -28.45 17.33 -4.07
C THR A 109 -29.38 17.82 -2.95
N MET A 110 -29.35 19.13 -2.65
CA MET A 110 -30.27 19.83 -1.75
C MET A 110 -31.33 20.56 -2.57
#